data_AF-A0A5B6UBC5-F1
#
_entry.id   AF-A0A5B6UBC5-F1
#
_cell.length_a   1.000
_cell.length_b   1.000
_cell.length_c   1.000
_cell.angle_alpha   90.00
_cell.angle_beta   90.00
_cell.angle_gamma   90.00
#
_symmetry.space_group_name_H-M   'P 1'
#
loop_
_entity.id
_entity.type
_entity.pdbx_description
1 polymer ?
#
loop_
_entity_poly.entity_id
_entity_poly.type
_entity_poly.pdbx_seq_one_letter_code
_entity_poly.pdbx_strand_id
1 'polypeptide(L)'
;MKFLGYTNFAFVVFLVSFHSLSACSQSESEDHEFNYDEGTGRGPSRWGTLKPEWRTCSDGRKQSPIDIGTVQVNSELGELQRNYRSAQAILRNRTEDVAVVWSEDAGNITINGTTYRVDNCHWHSPSEHTINGTRFPLEIHIVHRSPQNKTAVVGILYRYGMPDFFILSISPFILSLRTEDQNLGFINPERIGFPGSSYYRYNGSLTTPPCSENVIWTVFRQVFSLTLLPDMYIFYFYICGTLNEE
;
A
#
# COMPACT_ATOMS: atom_id res chain seq x y z
N MET A 1 42.40 -4.78 -59.39
CA MET A 1 40.94 -4.86 -59.57
C MET A 1 40.43 -5.86 -58.53
N LYS A 2 39.96 -5.38 -57.36
CA LYS A 2 38.54 -5.36 -56.92
C LYS A 2 37.97 -6.79 -56.80
N PHE A 3 37.43 -7.33 -55.69
CA PHE A 3 36.86 -6.79 -54.44
C PHE A 3 36.93 -7.87 -53.33
N LEU A 4 37.10 -7.47 -52.06
CA LEU A 4 36.81 -8.29 -50.88
C LEU A 4 35.28 -8.40 -50.68
N GLY A 5 34.79 -9.60 -50.37
CA GLY A 5 33.41 -9.85 -49.94
C GLY A 5 33.22 -9.51 -48.47
N TYR A 6 32.28 -8.61 -48.17
CA TYR A 6 31.78 -8.36 -46.83
C TYR A 6 30.47 -9.13 -46.62
N THR A 7 30.45 -10.07 -45.69
CA THR A 7 29.22 -10.68 -45.17
C THR A 7 28.59 -9.72 -44.15
N ASN A 8 27.43 -9.16 -44.49
CA ASN A 8 26.63 -8.33 -43.59
C ASN A 8 26.03 -9.19 -42.46
N PHE A 9 26.45 -8.94 -41.22
CA PHE A 9 25.69 -9.36 -40.03
C PHE A 9 24.63 -8.28 -39.77
N ALA A 10 23.36 -8.59 -40.03
CA ALA A 10 22.26 -7.71 -39.68
C ALA A 10 22.03 -7.78 -38.15
N PHE A 11 22.38 -6.72 -37.43
CA PHE A 11 21.97 -6.52 -36.04
C PHE A 11 20.49 -6.10 -36.04
N VAL A 12 19.61 -6.99 -35.58
CA VAL A 12 18.22 -6.63 -35.29
C VAL A 12 18.21 -5.93 -33.93
N VAL A 13 18.07 -4.60 -33.94
CA VAL A 13 17.85 -3.81 -32.73
C VAL A 13 16.36 -3.91 -32.39
N PHE A 14 16.02 -4.64 -31.33
CA PHE A 14 14.69 -4.56 -30.73
C PHE A 14 14.57 -3.20 -30.03
N LEU A 15 13.85 -2.27 -30.65
CA LEU A 15 13.41 -1.04 -30.01
C LEU A 15 12.39 -1.40 -28.92
N VAL A 16 12.85 -1.47 -27.67
CA VAL A 16 11.96 -1.49 -26.51
C VAL A 16 11.39 -0.10 -26.38
N SER A 17 10.12 0.08 -26.77
CA SER A 17 9.39 1.32 -26.54
C SER A 17 9.22 1.53 -25.04
N PHE A 18 10.02 2.45 -24.49
CA PHE A 18 9.77 3.01 -23.16
C PHE A 18 8.44 3.76 -23.23
N HIS A 19 7.36 3.10 -22.82
CA HIS A 19 6.12 3.79 -22.51
C HIS A 19 6.43 4.67 -21.30
N SER A 20 6.36 5.98 -21.49
CA SER A 20 6.39 6.95 -20.42
C SER A 20 5.34 6.55 -19.39
N LEU A 21 5.76 6.35 -18.13
CA LEU A 21 4.86 6.23 -17.00
C LEU A 21 4.02 7.52 -16.96
N SER A 22 2.82 7.45 -17.54
CA SER A 22 1.87 8.54 -17.46
C SER A 22 1.48 8.67 -15.99
N ALA A 23 1.57 9.89 -15.44
CA ALA A 23 1.10 10.17 -14.10
C ALA A 23 -0.36 9.72 -13.97
N CYS A 24 -0.71 9.13 -12.82
CA CYS A 24 -2.06 8.65 -12.60
C CYS A 24 -3.04 9.82 -12.72
N SER A 25 -4.00 9.68 -13.63
CA SER A 25 -5.09 10.63 -13.86
C SER A 25 -6.39 9.88 -13.55
N GLN A 26 -7.09 10.35 -12.53
CA GLN A 26 -8.41 9.85 -12.17
C GLN A 26 -9.44 10.37 -13.18
N SER A 27 -10.40 9.53 -13.57
CA SER A 27 -11.57 9.96 -14.32
C SER A 27 -12.56 10.68 -13.40
N GLU A 28 -13.20 11.72 -13.93
CA GLU A 28 -14.09 12.66 -13.22
C GLU A 28 -15.47 12.08 -12.80
N SER A 29 -15.61 10.77 -12.59
CA SER A 29 -16.95 10.13 -12.60
C SER A 29 -17.41 9.35 -11.37
N GLU A 30 -16.91 9.63 -10.17
CA GLU A 30 -17.64 9.41 -8.90
C GLU A 30 -17.35 10.56 -7.92
N ASP A 31 -18.38 11.11 -7.27
CA ASP A 31 -18.27 12.27 -6.37
C ASP A 31 -17.64 11.88 -5.02
N HIS A 32 -16.38 11.46 -5.06
CA HIS A 32 -15.62 11.16 -3.86
C HIS A 32 -15.35 12.45 -3.07
N GLU A 33 -15.56 12.39 -1.75
CA GLU A 33 -15.46 13.55 -0.86
C GLU A 33 -14.03 14.12 -0.76
N PHE A 34 -13.03 13.30 -1.09
CA PHE A 34 -11.63 13.67 -1.27
C PHE A 34 -10.98 12.82 -2.36
N ASN A 35 -9.83 13.25 -2.87
CA ASN A 35 -9.00 12.46 -3.77
C ASN A 35 -7.50 12.77 -3.56
N TYR A 36 -6.64 12.20 -4.41
CA TYR A 36 -5.19 12.43 -4.39
C TYR A 36 -4.71 13.46 -5.43
N ASP A 37 -5.61 14.03 -6.25
CA ASP A 37 -5.26 14.99 -7.29
C ASP A 37 -5.38 16.44 -6.78
N GLU A 38 -4.22 17.08 -6.61
CA GLU A 38 -4.10 18.48 -6.18
C GLU A 38 -4.82 19.46 -7.12
N GLY A 39 -4.97 19.13 -8.41
CA GLY A 39 -5.63 19.98 -9.41
C GLY A 39 -7.14 20.10 -9.21
N THR A 40 -7.76 19.18 -8.49
CA THR A 40 -9.23 19.15 -8.30
C THR A 40 -9.72 20.04 -7.16
N GLY A 41 -8.80 20.60 -6.36
CA GLY A 41 -9.14 21.28 -5.11
C GLY A 41 -9.59 20.35 -3.98
N ARG A 42 -9.65 19.04 -4.22
CA ARG A 42 -9.96 17.98 -3.25
C ARG A 42 -8.75 17.10 -2.90
N GLY A 43 -7.56 17.50 -3.36
CA GLY A 43 -6.30 16.81 -3.14
C GLY A 43 -5.75 16.95 -1.71
N PRO A 44 -4.65 16.22 -1.38
CA PRO A 44 -4.11 16.10 -0.04
C PRO A 44 -3.79 17.43 0.64
N SER A 45 -3.24 18.41 -0.10
CA SER A 45 -2.94 19.74 0.44
C SER A 45 -4.18 20.50 0.94
N ARG A 46 -5.38 20.07 0.56
CA ARG A 46 -6.67 20.69 0.89
C ARG A 46 -7.55 19.88 1.82
N TRP A 47 -7.25 18.61 2.11
CA TRP A 47 -8.14 17.74 2.88
C TRP A 47 -8.65 18.35 4.18
N GLY A 48 -7.78 19.01 4.97
CA GLY A 48 -8.17 19.64 6.23
C GLY A 48 -9.11 20.84 6.11
N THR A 49 -9.36 21.32 4.89
CA THR A 49 -10.28 22.42 4.59
C THR A 49 -11.61 21.96 4.01
N LEU A 50 -11.72 20.69 3.59
CA LEU A 50 -12.92 20.16 2.94
C LEU A 50 -14.06 19.97 3.94
N LYS A 51 -13.74 19.54 5.18
CA LYS A 51 -14.72 19.29 6.24
C LYS A 51 -14.17 19.65 7.63
N PRO A 52 -15.02 20.14 8.56
CA PRO A 52 -14.61 20.42 9.93
C PRO A 52 -13.97 19.21 10.64
N GLU A 53 -14.47 18.01 10.39
CA GLU A 53 -14.00 16.77 11.02
C GLU A 53 -12.62 16.32 10.51
N TRP A 54 -12.16 16.88 9.39
CA TRP A 54 -10.88 16.53 8.75
C TRP A 54 -9.76 17.52 9.06
N ARG A 55 -10.05 18.54 9.89
CA ARG A 55 -9.13 19.63 10.22
C ARG A 55 -7.73 19.15 10.62
N THR A 56 -7.65 18.03 11.32
CA THR A 56 -6.42 17.36 11.76
C THR A 56 -5.44 17.08 10.61
N CYS A 57 -5.94 16.85 9.39
CA CYS A 57 -5.11 16.69 8.19
C CYS A 57 -4.24 17.94 7.90
N SER A 58 -4.59 19.11 8.43
CA SER A 58 -3.88 20.38 8.20
C SER A 58 -3.18 20.93 9.45
N ASP A 59 -3.77 20.78 10.64
CA ASP A 59 -3.22 21.34 11.89
C ASP A 59 -2.61 20.31 12.84
N GLY A 60 -2.69 19.02 12.49
CA GLY A 60 -2.00 17.93 13.16
C GLY A 60 -0.48 18.13 13.21
N ARG A 61 0.14 17.62 14.27
CA ARG A 61 1.59 17.75 14.55
C ARG A 61 2.33 16.42 14.49
N LYS A 62 1.61 15.32 14.37
CA LYS A 62 2.12 13.95 14.26
C LYS A 62 1.44 13.26 13.08
N GLN A 63 1.45 13.91 11.93
CA GLN A 63 0.90 13.38 10.70
C GLN A 63 1.82 12.31 10.08
N SER A 64 1.20 11.37 9.40
CA SER A 64 1.81 10.34 8.58
C SER A 64 1.36 10.53 7.11
N PRO A 65 2.14 10.06 6.12
CA PRO A 65 3.44 9.37 6.25
C PRO A 65 4.59 10.33 6.61
N ILE A 66 5.77 9.75 6.86
CA ILE A 66 7.03 10.49 7.08
C ILE A 66 8.17 9.93 6.23
N ASP A 67 9.24 10.72 6.07
CA ASP A 67 10.54 10.18 5.68
C ASP A 67 11.25 9.57 6.89
N ILE A 68 11.55 8.28 6.80
CA ILE A 68 12.28 7.54 7.82
C ILE A 68 13.77 7.71 7.54
N GLY A 69 14.36 8.72 8.17
CA GLY A 69 15.77 9.03 8.10
C GLY A 69 16.54 8.59 9.35
N THR A 70 16.78 9.55 10.25
CA THR A 70 17.53 9.29 11.49
C THR A 70 16.70 8.51 12.49
N VAL A 71 17.26 7.40 12.99
CA VAL A 71 16.56 6.49 13.92
C VAL A 71 17.39 6.23 15.17
N GLN A 72 16.71 5.93 16.27
CA GLN A 72 17.34 5.44 17.50
C GLN A 72 17.08 3.95 17.63
N VAL A 73 18.13 3.17 17.89
CA VAL A 73 18.00 1.73 18.13
C VAL A 73 17.38 1.53 19.51
N ASN A 74 16.26 0.82 19.56
CA ASN A 74 15.61 0.41 20.80
C ASN A 74 15.50 -1.12 20.84
N SER A 75 16.38 -1.75 21.63
CA SER A 75 16.41 -3.20 21.80
C SER A 75 15.27 -3.75 22.66
N GLU A 76 14.60 -2.92 23.45
CA GLU A 76 13.50 -3.34 24.33
C GLU A 76 12.22 -3.66 23.55
N LEU A 77 12.09 -3.17 22.32
CA LEU A 77 10.91 -3.42 21.47
C LEU A 77 10.80 -4.90 21.06
N GLY A 78 11.92 -5.60 20.92
CA GLY A 78 11.96 -6.99 20.46
C GLY A 78 11.32 -7.21 19.07
N GLU A 79 11.02 -8.46 18.75
CA GLU A 79 10.29 -8.81 17.52
C GLU A 79 8.81 -8.46 17.63
N LEU A 80 8.19 -8.13 16.48
CA LEU A 80 6.75 -7.87 16.43
C LEU A 80 5.98 -9.16 16.75
N GLN A 81 5.34 -9.17 17.91
CA GLN A 81 4.50 -10.26 18.40
C GLN A 81 3.22 -10.34 17.56
N ARG A 82 3.09 -11.41 16.77
CA ARG A 82 1.94 -11.69 15.89
C ARG A 82 1.29 -13.00 16.29
N ASN A 83 -0.03 -13.02 16.29
CA ASN A 83 -0.85 -14.20 16.52
C ASN A 83 -2.06 -14.14 15.59
N TYR A 84 -1.81 -14.30 14.29
CA TYR A 84 -2.86 -14.33 13.28
C TYR A 84 -3.40 -15.74 13.06
N ARG A 85 -4.64 -15.81 12.58
CA ARG A 85 -5.32 -17.05 12.25
C ARG A 85 -6.18 -16.87 11.01
N SER A 86 -6.49 -17.97 10.34
CA SER A 86 -7.42 -17.97 9.22
C SER A 86 -8.79 -17.48 9.65
N ALA A 87 -9.37 -16.57 8.89
CA ALA A 87 -10.71 -16.05 9.08
C ALA A 87 -11.31 -15.66 7.73
N GLN A 88 -12.64 -15.54 7.68
CA GLN A 88 -13.35 -15.12 6.48
C GLN A 88 -12.92 -13.71 6.07
N ALA A 89 -12.60 -13.53 4.78
CA ALA A 89 -12.16 -12.28 4.22
C ALA A 89 -12.85 -11.95 2.89
N ILE A 90 -12.96 -10.66 2.60
CA ILE A 90 -13.41 -10.12 1.33
C ILE A 90 -12.35 -9.19 0.75
N LEU A 91 -12.33 -9.05 -0.56
CA LEU A 91 -11.64 -7.99 -1.27
C LEU A 91 -12.67 -6.90 -1.59
N ARG A 92 -12.36 -5.66 -1.23
CA ARG A 92 -13.24 -4.50 -1.41
C ARG A 92 -12.49 -3.40 -2.14
N ASN A 93 -13.14 -2.79 -3.13
CA ASN A 93 -12.68 -1.54 -3.73
C ASN A 93 -13.24 -0.39 -2.88
N ARG A 94 -12.37 0.48 -2.37
CA ARG A 94 -12.74 1.68 -1.61
C ARG A 94 -12.34 2.91 -2.41
N THR A 95 -12.91 4.06 -2.04
CA THR A 95 -12.55 5.36 -2.61
C THR A 95 -11.05 5.59 -2.58
N GLU A 96 -10.39 5.20 -1.49
CA GLU A 96 -8.99 5.51 -1.22
C GLU A 96 -8.00 4.40 -1.60
N ASP A 97 -8.43 3.15 -1.74
CA ASP A 97 -7.57 1.99 -1.96
C ASP A 97 -8.34 0.70 -2.30
N VAL A 98 -7.60 -0.38 -2.60
CA VAL A 98 -8.11 -1.75 -2.58
C VAL A 98 -7.76 -2.39 -1.25
N ALA A 99 -8.73 -3.02 -0.58
CA ALA A 99 -8.56 -3.61 0.74
C ALA A 99 -8.98 -5.07 0.82
N VAL A 100 -8.20 -5.87 1.55
CA VAL A 100 -8.67 -7.13 2.13
C VAL A 100 -9.23 -6.84 3.52
N VAL A 101 -10.50 -7.16 3.75
CA VAL A 101 -11.19 -6.91 5.01
C VAL A 101 -11.59 -8.24 5.64
N TRP A 102 -11.21 -8.46 6.90
CA TRP A 102 -11.61 -9.64 7.66
C TRP A 102 -12.90 -9.37 8.41
N SER A 103 -13.92 -10.20 8.18
CA SER A 103 -15.23 -10.06 8.84
C SER A 103 -15.31 -10.76 10.20
N GLU A 104 -14.31 -11.59 10.51
CA GLU A 104 -14.21 -12.39 11.72
C GLU A 104 -12.84 -12.17 12.38
N ASP A 105 -12.60 -12.85 13.50
CA ASP A 105 -11.35 -12.72 14.24
C ASP A 105 -10.18 -13.41 13.53
N ALA A 106 -9.48 -12.66 12.69
CA ALA A 106 -8.25 -13.08 12.02
C ALA A 106 -6.99 -13.00 12.90
N GLY A 107 -7.15 -12.78 14.21
CA GLY A 107 -6.07 -12.69 15.17
C GLY A 107 -5.55 -11.27 15.35
N ASN A 108 -4.30 -11.13 15.79
CA ASN A 108 -3.82 -9.85 16.34
C ASN A 108 -2.31 -9.68 16.31
N ILE A 109 -1.88 -8.45 16.63
CA ILE A 109 -0.55 -8.13 17.13
C ILE A 109 -0.62 -7.71 18.59
N THR A 110 0.49 -7.86 19.30
CA THR A 110 0.64 -7.35 20.68
C THR A 110 1.74 -6.31 20.74
N ILE A 111 1.42 -5.12 21.27
CA ILE A 111 2.37 -4.02 21.48
C ILE A 111 2.27 -3.58 22.93
N ASN A 112 3.37 -3.68 23.68
CA ASN A 112 3.45 -3.30 25.11
C ASN A 112 2.31 -3.90 25.95
N GLY A 113 2.03 -5.19 25.75
CA GLY A 113 0.95 -5.92 26.43
C GLY A 113 -0.47 -5.58 25.97
N THR A 114 -0.65 -4.61 25.06
CA THR A 114 -1.95 -4.29 24.46
C THR A 114 -2.14 -5.09 23.17
N THR A 115 -3.26 -5.79 23.07
CA THR A 115 -3.66 -6.53 21.87
C THR A 115 -4.39 -5.63 20.89
N TYR A 116 -3.99 -5.70 19.62
CA TYR A 116 -4.64 -5.02 18.50
C TYR A 116 -5.05 -6.08 17.47
N ARG A 117 -6.36 -6.31 17.31
CA ARG A 117 -6.89 -7.24 16.32
C ARG A 117 -6.72 -6.67 14.93
N VAL A 118 -6.33 -7.49 13.97
CA VAL A 118 -6.29 -7.05 12.57
C VAL A 118 -7.70 -6.81 12.07
N ASP A 119 -7.86 -5.77 11.26
CA ASP A 119 -9.14 -5.34 10.71
C ASP A 119 -9.13 -5.46 9.18
N ASN A 120 -8.16 -4.81 8.55
CA ASN A 120 -7.97 -4.85 7.11
C ASN A 120 -6.48 -4.71 6.75
N CYS A 121 -6.14 -5.08 5.52
CA CYS A 121 -4.95 -4.57 4.87
C CYS A 121 -5.31 -3.95 3.53
N HIS A 122 -4.53 -2.97 3.10
CA HIS A 122 -4.75 -2.25 1.86
C HIS A 122 -3.42 -1.73 1.32
N TRP A 123 -3.42 -1.33 0.06
CA TRP A 123 -2.21 -0.93 -0.64
C TRP A 123 -2.26 0.52 -1.10
N HIS A 124 -1.09 1.14 -1.10
CA HIS A 124 -0.84 2.47 -1.64
C HIS A 124 0.24 2.39 -2.70
N SER A 125 0.01 3.09 -3.81
CA SER A 125 0.94 3.15 -4.94
C SER A 125 1.05 4.60 -5.44
N PRO A 126 2.24 5.23 -5.39
CA PRO A 126 3.49 4.71 -4.83
C PRO A 126 3.42 4.52 -3.30
N SER A 127 4.50 4.03 -2.66
CA SER A 127 4.59 3.99 -1.20
C SER A 127 4.38 5.37 -0.61
N GLU A 128 3.72 5.44 0.54
CA GLU A 128 3.48 6.69 1.24
C GLU A 128 4.72 7.09 2.05
N HIS A 129 5.27 6.14 2.81
CA HIS A 129 6.54 6.32 3.52
C HIS A 129 7.71 6.35 2.54
N THR A 130 8.77 7.04 2.98
CA THR A 130 10.08 7.03 2.33
C THR A 130 11.15 6.61 3.33
N ILE A 131 12.27 6.09 2.83
CA ILE A 131 13.45 5.80 3.66
C ILE A 131 14.63 6.58 3.09
N ASN A 132 15.17 7.51 3.88
CA ASN A 132 16.22 8.45 3.46
C ASN A 132 15.87 9.12 2.11
N GLY A 133 14.65 9.64 1.99
CA GLY A 133 14.12 10.27 0.78
C GLY A 133 13.78 9.33 -0.37
N THR A 134 14.03 8.02 -0.23
CA THR A 134 13.71 7.04 -1.28
C THR A 134 12.25 6.61 -1.17
N ARG A 135 11.47 6.88 -2.23
CA ARG A 135 10.10 6.37 -2.40
C ARG A 135 10.10 5.02 -3.11
N PHE A 136 9.21 4.15 -2.68
CA PHE A 136 9.08 2.78 -3.17
C PHE A 136 7.86 2.65 -4.09
N PRO A 137 7.82 1.68 -5.01
CA PRO A 137 6.69 1.52 -5.92
C PRO A 137 5.35 1.18 -5.26
N LEU A 138 5.36 0.56 -4.09
CA LEU A 138 4.14 0.09 -3.42
C LEU A 138 4.39 0.00 -1.90
N GLU A 139 3.34 0.22 -1.13
CA GLU A 139 3.31 -0.02 0.30
C GLU A 139 2.00 -0.71 0.68
N ILE A 140 2.07 -1.74 1.53
CA ILE A 140 0.88 -2.32 2.16
C ILE A 140 0.78 -1.81 3.59
N HIS A 141 -0.42 -1.43 4.00
CA HIS A 141 -0.79 -1.12 5.38
C HIS A 141 -1.65 -2.23 5.93
N ILE A 142 -1.30 -2.76 7.09
CA ILE A 142 -2.09 -3.75 7.82
C ILE A 142 -2.60 -3.05 9.08
N VAL A 143 -3.89 -2.75 9.11
CA VAL A 143 -4.55 -1.95 10.14
C VAL A 143 -5.06 -2.86 11.25
N HIS A 144 -4.80 -2.44 12.49
CA HIS A 144 -5.22 -3.14 13.68
C HIS A 144 -5.90 -2.20 14.68
N ARG A 145 -6.86 -2.73 15.44
CA ARG A 145 -7.63 -2.00 16.45
C ARG A 145 -7.60 -2.70 17.80
N SER A 146 -7.38 -1.94 18.86
CA SER A 146 -7.55 -2.44 20.24
C SER A 146 -9.02 -2.42 20.66
N PRO A 147 -9.39 -3.12 21.77
CA PRO A 147 -10.75 -3.02 22.32
C PRO A 147 -11.16 -1.61 22.75
N GLN A 148 -10.20 -0.70 22.96
CA GLN A 148 -10.42 0.72 23.26
C GLN A 148 -10.34 1.60 22.00
N ASN A 149 -10.47 0.99 20.81
CA ASN A 149 -10.43 1.65 19.51
C ASN A 149 -9.12 2.42 19.20
N LYS A 150 -8.01 2.08 19.88
CA LYS A 150 -6.67 2.57 19.52
C LYS A 150 -6.19 1.86 18.26
N THR A 151 -5.45 2.57 17.42
CA THR A 151 -5.00 2.05 16.12
C THR A 151 -3.52 1.73 16.12
N ALA A 152 -3.16 0.60 15.56
CA ALA A 152 -1.78 0.27 15.19
C ALA A 152 -1.75 -0.15 13.72
N VAL A 153 -0.76 0.32 12.98
CA VAL A 153 -0.59 -0.01 11.56
C VAL A 153 0.79 -0.61 11.34
N VAL A 154 0.83 -1.72 10.61
CA VAL A 154 2.07 -2.32 10.11
C VAL A 154 2.23 -1.95 8.65
N GLY A 155 3.33 -1.30 8.30
CA GLY A 155 3.68 -0.93 6.93
C GLY A 155 4.76 -1.85 6.37
N ILE A 156 4.59 -2.35 5.14
CA ILE A 156 5.63 -3.06 4.41
C ILE A 156 5.82 -2.40 3.05
N LEU A 157 7.06 -2.00 2.78
CA LEU A 157 7.48 -1.37 1.53
C LEU A 157 7.90 -2.44 0.53
N TYR A 158 7.67 -2.18 -0.76
CA TYR A 158 8.05 -3.10 -1.83
C TYR A 158 9.03 -2.47 -2.80
N ARG A 159 9.87 -3.28 -3.44
CA ARG A 159 10.68 -2.91 -4.61
C ARG A 159 10.38 -3.83 -5.77
N TYR A 160 10.74 -3.44 -6.99
CA TYR A 160 10.65 -4.37 -8.12
C TYR A 160 11.60 -5.55 -7.94
N GLY A 161 11.13 -6.76 -8.24
CA GLY A 161 11.86 -8.00 -8.10
C GLY A 161 10.97 -9.23 -8.30
N MET A 162 11.16 -10.26 -7.47
CA MET A 162 10.36 -11.49 -7.49
C MET A 162 8.87 -11.22 -7.23
N PRO A 163 7.96 -12.07 -7.72
CA PRO A 163 6.54 -11.90 -7.47
C PRO A 163 6.21 -12.07 -5.98
N ASP A 164 5.25 -11.27 -5.50
CA ASP A 164 4.65 -11.45 -4.18
C ASP A 164 3.54 -12.51 -4.27
N PHE A 165 3.67 -13.61 -3.52
CA PHE A 165 2.72 -14.72 -3.60
C PHE A 165 1.34 -14.40 -3.04
N PHE A 166 1.23 -13.46 -2.10
CA PHE A 166 -0.06 -13.05 -1.57
C PHE A 166 -0.84 -12.28 -2.61
N ILE A 167 -0.21 -11.24 -3.20
CA ILE A 167 -0.83 -10.43 -4.25
C ILE A 167 -1.17 -11.31 -5.46
N LEU A 168 -0.28 -12.20 -5.87
CA LEU A 168 -0.58 -13.18 -6.92
C LEU A 168 -1.83 -14.02 -6.61
N SER A 169 -1.98 -14.47 -5.36
CA SER A 169 -3.12 -15.30 -4.96
C SER A 169 -4.47 -14.57 -4.97
N ILE A 170 -4.47 -13.25 -4.80
CA ILE A 170 -5.69 -12.43 -4.84
C ILE A 170 -5.90 -11.72 -6.18
N SER A 171 -4.90 -11.72 -7.07
CA SER A 171 -4.96 -11.06 -8.38
C SER A 171 -6.19 -11.44 -9.23
N PRO A 172 -6.66 -12.69 -9.30
CA PRO A 172 -7.85 -13.01 -10.10
C PRO A 172 -9.12 -12.31 -9.57
N PHE A 173 -9.20 -12.08 -8.26
CA PHE A 173 -10.32 -11.38 -7.62
C PHE A 173 -10.24 -9.87 -7.84
N ILE A 174 -9.04 -9.30 -7.92
CA ILE A 174 -8.84 -7.89 -8.28
C ILE A 174 -9.38 -7.62 -9.68
N LEU A 175 -9.15 -8.54 -10.63
CA LEU A 175 -9.66 -8.41 -12.00
C LEU A 175 -11.19 -8.42 -12.09
N SER A 176 -11.86 -9.08 -11.15
CA SER A 176 -13.32 -9.12 -11.05
C SER A 176 -13.90 -8.03 -10.14
N LEU A 177 -13.05 -7.23 -9.48
CA LEU A 177 -13.43 -6.20 -8.52
C LEU A 177 -13.95 -4.95 -9.25
N ARG A 178 -15.09 -5.04 -9.93
CA ARG A 178 -15.70 -3.90 -10.62
C ARG A 178 -16.48 -3.02 -9.64
N THR A 179 -17.58 -3.55 -9.11
CA THR A 179 -18.53 -2.81 -8.26
C THR A 179 -18.93 -3.57 -6.99
N GLU A 180 -18.62 -4.87 -6.92
CA GLU A 180 -19.03 -5.73 -5.80
C GLU A 180 -17.81 -6.33 -5.11
N ASP A 181 -17.91 -6.44 -3.78
CA ASP A 181 -16.93 -7.10 -2.95
C ASP A 181 -16.73 -8.56 -3.40
N GLN A 182 -15.48 -8.99 -3.50
CA GLN A 182 -15.14 -10.35 -3.88
C GLN A 182 -14.88 -11.20 -2.63
N ASN A 183 -15.52 -12.35 -2.52
CA ASN A 183 -15.28 -13.27 -1.42
C ASN A 183 -13.96 -14.03 -1.62
N LEU A 184 -13.00 -13.84 -0.72
CA LEU A 184 -11.69 -14.51 -0.76
C LEU A 184 -11.65 -15.84 0.03
N GLY A 185 -12.75 -16.19 0.71
CA GLY A 185 -12.81 -17.32 1.62
C GLY A 185 -12.02 -17.07 2.90
N PHE A 186 -11.39 -18.13 3.42
CA PHE A 186 -10.58 -18.06 4.63
C PHE A 186 -9.14 -17.65 4.31
N ILE A 187 -8.74 -16.46 4.77
CA ILE A 187 -7.39 -15.93 4.60
C ILE A 187 -6.76 -15.74 5.98
N ASN A 188 -5.60 -16.35 6.19
CA ASN A 188 -4.74 -16.03 7.33
C ASN A 188 -3.85 -14.82 6.97
N PRO A 189 -3.87 -13.73 7.77
CA PRO A 189 -2.99 -12.58 7.55
C PRO A 189 -1.49 -12.90 7.46
N GLU A 190 -1.00 -14.00 8.07
CA GLU A 190 0.40 -14.44 7.88
C GLU A 190 0.75 -14.72 6.41
N ARG A 191 -0.25 -14.97 5.55
CA ARG A 191 -0.02 -15.17 4.11
C ARG A 191 0.51 -13.92 3.41
N ILE A 192 0.28 -12.72 3.95
CA ILE A 192 0.89 -11.47 3.44
C ILE A 192 2.41 -11.60 3.43
N GLY A 193 2.95 -12.28 4.46
CA GLY A 193 4.39 -12.35 4.71
C GLY A 193 4.91 -11.11 5.45
N PHE A 194 6.00 -11.30 6.19
CA PHE A 194 6.63 -10.22 6.96
C PHE A 194 8.15 -10.29 6.76
N PRO A 195 8.78 -9.23 6.19
CA PRO A 195 10.18 -9.30 5.81
C PRO A 195 11.09 -9.12 7.04
N GLY A 196 11.60 -10.24 7.56
CA GLY A 196 12.56 -10.23 8.67
C GLY A 196 11.96 -9.80 10.01
N SER A 197 12.81 -9.31 10.91
CA SER A 197 12.43 -8.96 12.29
C SER A 197 12.70 -7.49 12.66
N SER A 198 13.31 -6.71 11.77
CA SER A 198 13.67 -5.32 12.04
C SER A 198 12.60 -4.36 11.50
N TYR A 199 12.23 -3.38 12.31
CA TYR A 199 11.22 -2.38 11.95
C TYR A 199 11.52 -1.03 12.61
N TYR A 200 10.91 0.01 12.07
CA TYR A 200 10.83 1.34 12.63
C TYR A 200 9.51 1.48 13.39
N ARG A 201 9.54 2.19 14.53
CA ARG A 201 8.37 2.41 15.38
C ARG A 201 8.21 3.89 15.68
N TYR A 202 7.03 4.45 15.42
CA TYR A 202 6.71 5.83 15.79
C TYR A 202 5.21 6.02 16.05
N ASN A 203 4.83 7.15 16.65
CA ASN A 203 3.44 7.56 16.80
C ASN A 203 3.11 8.61 15.74
N GLY A 204 2.14 8.32 14.88
CA GLY A 204 1.74 9.16 13.76
C GLY A 204 0.21 9.28 13.65
N SER A 205 -0.28 9.33 12.41
CA SER A 205 -1.71 9.44 12.09
C SER A 205 -2.17 8.39 11.09
N LEU A 206 -3.46 8.38 10.79
CA LEU A 206 -3.96 7.84 9.52
C LEU A 206 -3.43 8.70 8.36
N THR A 207 -3.21 8.09 7.20
CA THR A 207 -2.69 8.77 6.00
C THR A 207 -3.79 9.26 5.07
N THR A 208 -5.06 9.01 5.42
CA THR A 208 -6.25 9.53 4.73
C THR A 208 -7.17 10.23 5.73
N PRO A 209 -8.10 11.10 5.25
CA PRO A 209 -9.07 11.75 6.13
C PRO A 209 -9.85 10.74 6.99
N PRO A 210 -10.07 11.03 8.30
CA PRO A 210 -9.89 12.32 8.98
C PRO A 210 -8.47 12.59 9.52
N CYS A 211 -7.45 11.83 9.10
CA CYS A 211 -6.05 11.97 9.51
C CYS A 211 -5.84 11.95 11.04
N SER A 212 -6.66 11.15 11.74
CA SER A 212 -6.61 10.99 13.19
C SER A 212 -5.22 10.58 13.66
N GLU A 213 -4.68 11.32 14.63
CA GLU A 213 -3.38 11.04 15.25
C GLU A 213 -3.45 9.91 16.31
N ASN A 214 -2.29 9.61 16.91
CA ASN A 214 -2.08 8.54 17.90
C ASN A 214 -2.19 7.13 17.30
N VAL A 215 -1.78 6.99 16.04
CA VAL A 215 -1.58 5.70 15.39
C VAL A 215 -0.18 5.19 15.70
N ILE A 216 -0.07 3.97 16.22
CA ILE A 216 1.22 3.32 16.41
C ILE A 216 1.65 2.69 15.08
N TRP A 217 2.67 3.27 14.45
CA TRP A 217 3.22 2.77 13.20
C TRP A 217 4.37 1.79 13.43
N THR A 218 4.36 0.68 12.71
CA THR A 218 5.44 -0.30 12.64
C THR A 218 5.81 -0.52 11.17
N VAL A 219 6.87 0.11 10.68
CA VAL A 219 7.28 0.00 9.27
C VAL A 219 8.47 -0.94 9.17
N PHE A 220 8.33 -2.06 8.47
CA PHE A 220 9.44 -3.01 8.32
C PHE A 220 10.62 -2.39 7.58
N ARG A 221 11.84 -2.67 8.06
CA ARG A 221 13.07 -2.15 7.45
C ARG A 221 13.41 -2.90 6.16
N GLN A 222 13.23 -4.21 6.17
CA GLN A 222 13.40 -5.02 4.96
C GLN A 222 12.18 -4.81 4.06
N VAL A 223 12.43 -4.77 2.75
CA VAL A 223 11.40 -4.55 1.74
C VAL A 223 11.04 -5.86 1.04
N PHE A 224 9.77 -6.02 0.72
CA PHE A 224 9.33 -7.08 -0.17
C PHE A 224 9.62 -6.78 -1.63
N SER A 225 9.51 -7.81 -2.45
CA SER A 225 9.65 -7.69 -3.90
C SER A 225 8.29 -7.89 -4.54
N LEU A 226 8.01 -7.13 -5.60
CA LEU A 226 6.90 -7.40 -6.51
C LEU A 226 7.41 -7.43 -7.95
N THR A 227 6.77 -8.23 -8.81
CA THR A 227 7.02 -8.17 -10.26
C THR A 227 5.96 -7.32 -10.94
N LEU A 228 6.36 -6.57 -11.98
CA LEU A 228 5.44 -5.90 -12.90
C LEU A 228 4.86 -6.88 -13.93
N LEU A 229 4.22 -7.96 -13.47
CA LEU A 229 3.47 -8.80 -14.39
C LEU A 229 2.23 -8.05 -14.91
N PRO A 230 1.67 -8.40 -16.07
CA PRO A 230 0.45 -7.76 -16.59
C PRO A 230 -0.69 -7.71 -15.57
N ASP A 231 -0.87 -8.77 -14.79
CA ASP A 231 -1.92 -8.83 -13.75
C ASP A 231 -1.63 -7.86 -12.57
N MET A 232 -0.35 -7.60 -12.29
CA MET A 232 0.10 -6.60 -11.31
C MET A 232 -0.02 -5.17 -11.84
N TYR A 233 -0.02 -4.99 -13.16
CA TYR A 233 -0.31 -3.70 -13.79
C TYR A 233 -1.79 -3.32 -13.57
N ILE A 234 -2.69 -4.30 -13.56
CA ILE A 234 -4.10 -4.07 -13.26
C ILE A 234 -4.29 -3.73 -11.78
N PHE A 235 -3.60 -4.43 -10.88
CA PHE A 235 -3.55 -4.06 -9.47
C PHE A 235 -3.03 -2.62 -9.25
N TYR A 236 -2.00 -2.22 -9.99
CA TYR A 236 -1.48 -0.85 -9.97
C TYR A 236 -2.55 0.18 -10.40
N PHE A 237 -3.34 -0.11 -11.43
CA PHE A 237 -4.43 0.78 -11.86
C PHE A 237 -5.57 0.87 -10.84
N TYR A 238 -5.96 -0.23 -10.20
CA TYR A 238 -6.98 -0.17 -9.16
C TYR A 238 -6.51 0.64 -7.94
N ILE A 239 -5.23 0.58 -7.58
CA ILE A 239 -4.70 1.29 -6.40
C ILE A 239 -4.42 2.77 -6.67
N CYS A 240 -3.93 3.14 -7.85
CA CYS A 240 -3.62 4.54 -8.14
C CYS A 240 -4.87 5.41 -8.40
N GLY A 241 -6.07 4.83 -8.42
CA GLY A 241 -7.31 5.49 -8.79
C GLY A 241 -7.83 4.90 -10.09
N THR A 242 -9.00 4.27 -9.97
CA THR A 242 -9.85 3.69 -11.02
C THR A 242 -9.58 4.22 -12.43
N LEU A 243 -8.90 3.41 -13.23
CA LEU A 243 -9.09 3.50 -14.68
C LEU A 243 -10.48 2.95 -15.00
N ASN A 244 -11.27 3.79 -15.66
CA ASN A 244 -12.45 3.39 -16.40
C ASN A 244 -12.21 2.09 -17.17
N GLU A 245 -13.17 1.17 -17.11
CA GLU A 245 -13.53 0.42 -18.30
C GLU A 245 -14.73 1.12 -18.95
N GLU A 246 -14.61 1.28 -20.27
CA GLU A 246 -15.62 1.80 -21.20
C GLU A 246 -16.99 1.11 -21.10
#